data_AF-A0A353E460-F1
#
_entry.id   AF-A0A353E460-F1
#
_cell.length_a   1.000
_cell.length_b   1.000
_cell.length_c   1.000
_cell.angle_alpha   90.00
_cell.angle_beta   90.00
_cell.angle_gamma   90.00
#
_symmetry.space_group_name_H-M   'P 1'
#
loop_
_entity.id
_entity.type
_entity.pdbx_description
1 polymer ?
#
loop_
_entity_poly.entity_id
_entity_poly.type
_entity_poly.pdbx_seq_one_letter_code
_entity_poly.pdbx_strand_id
1 'polypeptide(L)'
;FDHKDYKNLATNANSPTYSQEQQEKYRWIEYHKWKFKAKTYTALNSAQKCFVLMTRVELGLLGAYNKYKKSPFETYYVGGDGMSGYSSYYGEETIGLRGYENGSVSYSPTTGYYAYAYDRFSLELRYPFLLGNTTIYGLTFVEAGNAWYDTKKFNPFSMKRSAGVGVRIFLPMVGLMGIDWAYGFDNVWNGSSYKKGGSQFHFILGQEF
;
A
#
# COMPACT_ATOMS: atom_id res chain seq x y z
N PHE A 1 24.64 23.58 3.74
CA PHE A 1 23.41 23.97 4.44
C PHE A 1 23.41 23.62 5.94
N ASP A 2 24.32 22.79 6.47
CA ASP A 2 24.58 22.76 7.94
C ASP A 2 26.01 22.30 8.32
N HIS A 3 26.94 22.16 7.36
CA HIS A 3 28.32 21.64 7.51
C HIS A 3 28.49 20.30 8.27
N LYS A 4 27.40 19.60 8.60
CA LYS A 4 27.42 18.31 9.29
C LYS A 4 27.62 17.14 8.33
N ASP A 5 28.48 16.22 8.73
CA ASP A 5 28.77 15.00 7.96
C ASP A 5 27.71 13.92 8.22
N TYR A 6 26.57 14.06 7.56
CA TYR A 6 25.46 13.11 7.65
C TYR A 6 25.78 11.70 7.11
N LYS A 7 26.93 11.53 6.42
CA LYS A 7 27.41 10.23 5.95
C LYS A 7 27.95 9.38 7.11
N ASN A 8 28.54 10.01 8.13
CA ASN A 8 29.17 9.32 9.26
C ASN A 8 28.35 9.42 10.57
N LEU A 9 27.37 10.32 10.66
CA LEU A 9 26.45 10.46 11.81
C LEU A 9 25.50 9.26 11.98
N ALA A 10 25.44 8.72 13.21
CA ALA A 10 24.56 7.63 13.64
C ALA A 10 24.69 6.38 12.74
N THR A 11 25.93 5.99 12.44
CA THR A 11 26.24 4.83 11.59
C THR A 11 26.55 3.57 12.38
N ASN A 12 26.92 3.71 13.66
CA ASN A 12 27.25 2.59 14.55
C ASN A 12 26.23 2.47 15.69
N ALA A 13 25.32 1.51 15.60
CA ALA A 13 24.30 1.23 16.61
C ALA A 13 24.86 0.82 17.98
N ASN A 14 26.13 0.43 18.06
CA ASN A 14 26.81 0.06 19.31
C ASN A 14 27.55 1.24 19.96
N SER A 15 27.53 2.43 19.35
CA SER A 15 28.17 3.62 19.94
C SER A 15 27.34 4.16 21.11
N PRO A 16 27.96 4.53 22.25
CA PRO A 16 27.24 5.19 23.35
C PRO A 16 26.64 6.55 22.95
N THR A 17 27.15 7.18 21.88
CA THR A 17 26.64 8.44 21.33
C THR A 17 25.55 8.26 20.27
N TYR A 18 25.23 7.02 19.88
CA TYR A 18 24.34 6.72 18.75
C TYR A 18 22.98 7.42 18.86
N SER A 19 22.33 7.38 20.03
CA SER A 19 21.02 8.01 20.26
C SER A 19 21.07 9.53 20.13
N GLN A 20 22.16 10.17 20.57
CA GLN A 20 22.35 11.62 20.46
C GLN A 20 22.64 12.02 19.01
N GLU A 21 23.50 11.28 18.32
CA GLU A 21 23.78 11.47 16.89
C GLU A 21 22.54 11.26 16.03
N GLN A 22 21.67 10.33 16.41
CA GLN A 22 20.41 10.04 15.72
C GLN A 22 19.41 11.20 15.89
N GLN A 23 19.27 11.73 17.10
CA GLN A 23 18.47 12.93 17.37
C GLN A 23 18.99 14.13 16.58
N GLU A 24 20.31 14.31 16.50
CA GLU A 24 20.92 15.41 15.76
C GLU A 24 20.72 15.27 14.24
N LYS A 25 20.82 14.04 13.72
CA LYS A 25 20.61 13.73 12.30
C LYS A 25 19.17 14.01 11.86
N TYR A 26 18.20 13.62 12.68
CA TYR A 26 16.77 13.74 12.39
C TYR A 26 16.09 14.98 12.99
N ARG A 27 16.85 15.92 13.58
CA ARG A 27 16.32 17.18 14.13
C ARG A 27 15.56 18.01 13.08
N TRP A 28 16.06 18.01 11.85
CA TRP A 28 15.44 18.63 10.69
C TRP A 28 15.45 17.62 9.54
N ILE A 29 14.29 17.01 9.28
CA ILE A 29 14.10 16.06 8.18
C ILE A 29 13.47 16.82 7.03
N GLU A 30 14.16 16.83 5.89
CA GLU A 30 13.69 17.43 4.66
C GLU A 30 13.42 16.31 3.65
N TYR A 31 12.17 16.19 3.23
CA TYR A 31 11.75 15.21 2.22
C TYR A 31 10.72 15.82 1.28
N HIS A 32 10.51 15.17 0.14
CA HIS A 32 9.42 15.48 -0.77
C HIS A 32 8.62 14.21 -1.07
N LYS A 33 7.30 14.29 -0.98
CA LYS A 33 6.38 13.17 -1.22
C LYS A 33 5.53 13.47 -2.44
N TRP A 34 5.63 12.61 -3.44
CA TRP A 34 4.83 12.67 -4.66
C TRP A 34 3.85 11.52 -4.64
N LYS A 35 2.57 11.83 -4.86
CA LYS A 35 1.49 10.84 -4.89
C LYS A 35 0.64 11.12 -6.11
N PHE A 36 0.48 10.10 -6.94
CA PHE A 36 -0.39 10.13 -8.08
C PHE A 36 -1.46 9.07 -7.89
N LYS A 37 -2.73 9.47 -7.96
CA LYS A 37 -3.87 8.58 -7.88
C LYS A 37 -4.81 8.90 -9.04
N ALA A 38 -5.09 7.90 -9.87
CA ALA A 38 -6.05 7.98 -10.95
C ALA A 38 -7.07 6.86 -10.79
N LYS A 39 -8.35 7.21 -10.83
CA LYS A 39 -9.47 6.27 -10.73
C LYS A 39 -10.45 6.58 -11.86
N THR A 40 -10.69 5.57 -12.70
CA THR A 40 -11.57 5.70 -13.87
C THR A 40 -12.64 4.63 -13.80
N TYR A 41 -13.89 5.03 -14.07
CA TYR A 41 -15.03 4.12 -14.14
C TYR A 41 -15.57 4.11 -15.56
N THR A 42 -15.56 2.94 -16.19
CA THR A 42 -16.05 2.74 -17.54
C THR A 42 -17.23 1.78 -17.48
N ALA A 43 -18.42 2.25 -17.84
CA ALA A 43 -19.57 1.38 -18.03
C ALA A 43 -19.39 0.61 -19.35
N LEU A 44 -19.38 -0.73 -19.28
CA LEU A 44 -19.19 -1.58 -20.45
C LEU A 44 -20.46 -1.72 -21.31
N ASN A 45 -21.61 -1.34 -20.77
CA ASN A 45 -22.86 -1.27 -21.52
C ASN A 45 -23.72 -0.09 -21.03
N SER A 46 -24.71 0.29 -21.84
CA SER A 46 -25.69 1.34 -21.51
C SER A 46 -26.96 0.79 -20.84
N ALA A 47 -26.94 -0.45 -20.33
CA ALA A 47 -28.10 -1.06 -19.71
C ALA A 47 -28.28 -0.57 -18.27
N GLN A 48 -29.50 -0.63 -17.76
CA GLN A 48 -29.84 -0.21 -16.39
C GLN A 48 -29.10 -1.02 -15.30
N LYS A 49 -28.72 -2.27 -15.62
CA LYS A 49 -27.74 -3.08 -14.88
C LYS A 49 -26.52 -3.30 -15.77
N CYS A 50 -25.50 -2.47 -15.57
CA CYS A 50 -24.28 -2.49 -16.36
C CYS A 50 -23.11 -3.10 -15.60
N PHE A 51 -22.22 -3.76 -16.34
CA PHE A 51 -20.89 -4.04 -15.82
C PHE A 51 -20.09 -2.74 -15.80
N VAL A 52 -19.55 -2.40 -14.64
CA VAL A 52 -18.70 -1.22 -14.46
C VAL A 52 -17.28 -1.68 -14.25
N LEU A 53 -16.42 -1.36 -15.20
CA LEU A 53 -14.99 -1.55 -15.09
C LEU A 53 -14.38 -0.36 -14.36
N MET A 54 -13.87 -0.59 -13.16
CA MET A 54 -13.11 0.40 -12.40
C MET A 54 -11.62 0.10 -12.57
N THR A 55 -10.89 1.06 -13.13
CA THR A 55 -9.43 1.01 -13.23
C THR A 55 -8.83 2.01 -12.28
N ARG A 56 -7.86 1.56 -11.50
CA ARG A 56 -7.15 2.37 -10.53
C ARG A 56 -5.65 2.25 -10.75
N VAL A 57 -4.99 3.38 -10.72
CA VAL A 57 -3.53 3.51 -10.74
C VAL A 57 -3.13 4.40 -9.58
N GLU A 58 -2.24 3.89 -8.73
CA GLU A 58 -1.62 4.64 -7.64
C GLU A 58 -0.10 4.50 -7.73
N LEU A 59 0.59 5.63 -7.64
CA LEU A 59 2.04 5.69 -7.61
C LEU A 59 2.44 6.62 -6.46
N GLY A 60 3.43 6.22 -5.69
CA GLY A 60 4.00 7.05 -4.64
C GLY A 60 5.51 7.02 -4.65
N LEU A 61 6.10 8.19 -4.43
CA LEU A 61 7.54 8.35 -4.31
C LEU A 61 7.85 9.32 -3.19
N LEU A 62 8.64 8.86 -2.24
CA LEU A 62 9.20 9.59 -1.13
C LEU A 62 10.69 9.79 -1.39
N GLY A 63 11.04 11.02 -1.77
CA GLY A 63 12.43 11.41 -1.97
C GLY A 63 12.97 12.18 -0.77
N ALA A 64 14.27 12.04 -0.55
CA ALA A 64 14.99 12.82 0.45
C ALA A 64 15.90 13.82 -0.27
N TYR A 65 15.92 15.07 0.19
CA TYR A 65 16.84 16.08 -0.36
C TYR A 65 18.30 15.72 -0.10
N ASN A 66 18.58 15.04 1.02
CA ASN A 66 19.88 14.47 1.33
C ASN A 66 19.84 12.94 1.32
N LYS A 67 20.61 12.31 0.42
CA LYS A 67 20.72 10.84 0.28
C LYS A 67 21.12 10.11 1.56
N TYR A 68 21.76 10.78 2.52
CA TYR A 68 22.20 10.21 3.80
C TYR A 68 21.20 10.46 4.95
N LYS A 69 20.12 11.22 4.69
CA LYS A 69 19.00 11.46 5.61
C LYS A 69 17.69 11.06 4.96
N LYS A 70 17.49 9.76 4.73
CA LYS A 70 16.17 9.28 4.34
C LYS A 70 15.19 9.51 5.51
N SER A 71 13.97 9.96 5.20
CA SER A 71 12.94 10.18 6.21
C SER A 71 12.54 8.85 6.85
N PRO A 72 12.63 8.67 8.18
CA PRO A 72 12.08 7.50 8.86
C PRO A 72 10.55 7.54 8.96
N PHE A 73 9.93 8.63 8.51
CA PHE A 73 8.48 8.86 8.49
C PHE A 73 7.97 8.94 7.05
N GLU A 74 6.66 8.78 6.87
CA GLU A 74 5.92 8.83 5.60
C GLU A 74 6.21 7.69 4.62
N THR A 75 6.91 6.65 5.07
CA THR A 75 7.17 5.43 4.29
C THR A 75 5.89 4.67 3.98
N TYR A 76 5.92 3.89 2.91
CA TYR A 76 4.75 3.16 2.43
C TYR A 76 4.70 1.76 3.02
N TYR A 77 3.59 1.43 3.67
CA TYR A 77 3.33 0.11 4.23
C TYR A 77 2.35 -0.61 3.31
N VAL A 78 2.83 -1.59 2.53
CA VAL A 78 2.06 -2.18 1.43
C VAL A 78 1.69 -3.63 1.73
N GLY A 79 0.40 -3.96 1.58
CA GLY A 79 -0.14 -5.30 1.76
C GLY A 79 -1.41 -5.30 2.61
N GLY A 80 -2.20 -6.38 2.51
CA GLY A 80 -3.39 -6.57 3.33
C GLY A 80 -4.61 -5.78 2.87
N ASP A 81 -5.58 -5.66 3.77
CA ASP A 81 -6.84 -4.94 3.57
C ASP A 81 -6.68 -3.41 3.63
N GLY A 82 -5.53 -2.89 4.05
CA GLY A 82 -5.28 -1.46 4.12
C GLY A 82 -6.03 -0.71 5.25
N MET A 83 -6.81 -1.41 6.07
CA MET A 83 -7.49 -0.85 7.25
C MET A 83 -6.85 -1.35 8.56
N SER A 84 -6.34 -2.57 8.58
CA SER A 84 -5.75 -3.21 9.77
C SER A 84 -4.29 -2.81 10.05
N GLY A 85 -3.76 -1.84 9.29
CA GLY A 85 -2.52 -1.15 9.58
C GLY A 85 -2.73 0.06 10.49
N TYR A 86 -3.10 -0.17 11.75
CA TYR A 86 -2.89 0.82 12.81
C TYR A 86 -1.37 0.98 12.98
N SER A 87 -0.75 1.82 12.13
CA SER A 87 0.52 2.52 12.30
C SER A 87 1.39 1.95 13.43
N SER A 88 1.99 0.76 13.24
CA SER A 88 2.94 0.21 14.21
C SER A 88 4.20 1.08 14.30
N TYR A 89 4.43 1.93 13.30
CA TYR A 89 5.36 3.05 13.31
C TYR A 89 4.64 4.35 12.98
N TYR A 90 4.80 5.37 13.84
CA TYR A 90 4.25 6.71 13.63
C TYR A 90 4.62 7.24 12.24
N GLY A 91 3.60 7.53 11.42
CA GLY A 91 3.78 8.22 10.14
C GLY A 91 3.95 7.33 8.92
N GLU A 92 3.65 6.04 8.94
CA GLU A 92 3.61 5.23 7.71
C GLU A 92 2.28 5.39 6.96
N GLU A 93 2.31 5.39 5.63
CA GLU A 93 1.10 5.37 4.80
C GLU A 93 0.77 3.93 4.39
N THR A 94 -0.32 3.39 4.93
CA THR A 94 -0.84 2.05 4.63
C THR A 94 -1.51 2.04 3.25
N ILE A 95 -1.02 1.17 2.36
CA ILE A 95 -1.59 0.90 1.04
C ILE A 95 -2.04 -0.56 1.02
N GLY A 96 -3.36 -0.77 0.93
CA GLY A 96 -3.92 -2.11 0.81
C GLY A 96 -3.56 -2.77 -0.52
N LEU A 97 -3.12 -4.02 -0.47
CA LEU A 97 -3.00 -4.90 -1.62
C LEU A 97 -3.61 -6.24 -1.25
N ARG A 98 -4.83 -6.48 -1.73
CA ARG A 98 -5.62 -7.64 -1.35
C ARG A 98 -4.95 -8.91 -1.88
N GLY A 99 -5.09 -10.01 -1.15
CA GLY A 99 -4.45 -11.30 -1.48
C GLY A 99 -3.04 -11.47 -0.89
N TYR A 100 -2.56 -10.44 -0.21
CA TYR A 100 -1.32 -10.45 0.55
C TYR A 100 -1.59 -10.04 2.00
N GLU A 101 -0.72 -10.43 2.91
CA GLU A 101 -0.82 -10.01 4.31
C GLU A 101 -0.33 -8.56 4.48
N ASN A 102 -0.75 -7.90 5.56
CA ASN A 102 -0.32 -6.55 5.89
C ASN A 102 1.21 -6.42 5.93
N GLY A 103 1.76 -5.45 5.17
CA GLY A 103 3.20 -5.16 5.13
C GLY A 103 4.07 -6.21 4.42
N SER A 104 3.50 -7.33 3.98
CA SER A 104 4.24 -8.41 3.33
C SER A 104 4.93 -8.00 2.03
N VAL A 105 4.40 -6.98 1.35
CA VAL A 105 4.91 -6.47 0.08
C VAL A 105 6.00 -5.41 0.31
N SER A 106 5.89 -4.59 1.36
CA SER A 106 6.89 -3.59 1.71
C SER A 106 8.06 -4.11 2.54
N TYR A 107 7.94 -5.32 3.10
CA TYR A 107 9.00 -5.90 3.94
C TYR A 107 10.23 -6.34 3.16
N SER A 108 11.40 -5.99 3.68
CA SER A 108 12.71 -6.51 3.28
C SER A 108 13.54 -6.91 4.51
N PRO A 109 14.23 -8.07 4.50
CA PRO A 109 15.10 -8.50 5.60
C PRO A 109 16.20 -7.50 5.95
N THR A 110 16.67 -6.73 4.96
CA THR A 110 17.76 -5.76 5.15
C THR A 110 17.27 -4.40 5.64
N THR A 111 16.02 -4.03 5.33
CA THR A 111 15.51 -2.67 5.53
C THR A 111 14.18 -2.60 6.26
N GLY A 112 13.66 -3.71 6.79
CA GLY A 112 12.36 -3.77 7.44
C GLY A 112 11.21 -3.36 6.49
N TYR A 113 10.21 -2.65 7.03
CA TYR A 113 9.02 -2.21 6.31
C TYR A 113 9.19 -0.87 5.59
N TYR A 114 10.37 -0.25 5.65
CA TYR A 114 10.61 1.04 5.03
C TYR A 114 10.55 0.93 3.50
N ALA A 115 9.45 1.35 2.89
CA ALA A 115 9.38 1.56 1.44
C ALA A 115 9.28 3.06 1.11
N TYR A 116 10.13 3.51 0.20
CA TYR A 116 10.19 4.90 -0.26
C TYR A 116 9.56 5.09 -1.63
N ALA A 117 9.25 4.02 -2.34
CA ALA A 117 8.42 4.08 -3.54
C ALA A 117 7.43 2.92 -3.54
N TYR A 118 6.24 3.15 -4.08
CA TYR A 118 5.26 2.10 -4.31
C TYR A 118 4.54 2.32 -5.63
N ASP A 119 4.06 1.22 -6.20
CA ASP A 119 3.09 1.23 -7.28
C ASP A 119 1.94 0.28 -6.98
N ARG A 120 0.77 0.64 -7.46
CA ARG A 120 -0.42 -0.18 -7.36
C ARG A 120 -1.31 0.07 -8.56
N PHE A 121 -1.68 -1.02 -9.18
CA PHE A 121 -2.61 -1.08 -10.29
C PHE A 121 -3.72 -2.03 -9.87
N SER A 122 -4.96 -1.59 -9.99
CA SER A 122 -6.12 -2.39 -9.62
C SER A 122 -7.17 -2.25 -10.70
N LEU A 123 -7.70 -3.37 -11.12
CA LEU A 123 -8.76 -3.46 -12.10
C LEU A 123 -9.88 -4.27 -11.46
N GLU A 124 -11.01 -3.62 -11.25
CA GLU A 124 -12.20 -4.22 -10.67
C GLU A 124 -13.34 -4.21 -11.68
N LEU A 125 -13.95 -5.37 -11.91
CA LEU A 125 -15.19 -5.50 -12.66
C LEU A 125 -16.34 -5.62 -11.66
N ARG A 126 -17.20 -4.60 -11.62
CA ARG A 126 -18.33 -4.51 -10.68
C ARG A 126 -19.64 -4.81 -11.40
N TYR A 127 -20.51 -5.56 -10.75
CA TYR A 127 -21.86 -5.86 -11.22
C TYR A 127 -22.90 -5.58 -10.12
N PRO A 128 -23.81 -4.60 -10.31
CA PRO A 128 -24.84 -4.30 -9.34
C PRO A 128 -25.98 -5.31 -9.42
N PHE A 129 -26.21 -6.06 -8.34
CA PHE A 129 -27.33 -6.98 -8.21
C PHE A 129 -28.63 -6.22 -7.89
N LEU A 130 -28.53 -5.28 -6.95
CA LEU A 130 -29.62 -4.46 -6.43
C LEU A 130 -29.21 -2.98 -6.49
N LEU A 131 -30.08 -2.18 -7.11
CA LEU A 131 -29.98 -0.72 -7.20
C LEU A 131 -31.26 -0.17 -6.56
N GLY A 132 -31.12 0.45 -5.39
CA GLY A 132 -32.23 0.94 -4.56
C GLY A 132 -31.70 1.65 -3.32
N ASN A 133 -32.45 1.66 -2.21
CA ASN A 133 -31.97 2.23 -0.95
C ASN A 133 -30.74 1.48 -0.39
N THR A 134 -30.63 0.18 -0.65
CA THR A 134 -29.43 -0.62 -0.39
C THR A 134 -28.82 -0.98 -1.73
N THR A 135 -27.56 -0.62 -1.96
CA THR A 135 -26.86 -1.02 -3.18
C THR A 135 -26.00 -2.23 -2.87
N ILE A 136 -26.28 -3.34 -3.54
CA ILE A 136 -25.48 -4.57 -3.42
C ILE A 136 -24.84 -4.84 -4.78
N TYR A 137 -23.52 -4.92 -4.80
CA TYR A 137 -22.78 -5.26 -5.99
C TYR A 137 -21.74 -6.35 -5.70
N GLY A 138 -21.64 -7.28 -6.64
CA GLY A 138 -20.51 -8.19 -6.71
C GLY A 138 -19.38 -7.51 -7.46
N LEU A 139 -18.15 -7.86 -7.12
CA LEU A 139 -16.99 -7.41 -7.86
C LEU A 139 -15.99 -8.55 -8.02
N THR A 140 -15.35 -8.62 -9.17
CA THR A 140 -14.13 -9.40 -9.36
C THR A 140 -13.01 -8.42 -9.59
N PHE A 141 -11.81 -8.76 -9.12
CA PHE A 141 -10.71 -7.82 -9.17
C PHE A 141 -9.40 -8.52 -9.42
N VAL A 142 -8.51 -7.80 -10.08
CA VAL A 142 -7.09 -8.15 -10.19
C VAL A 142 -6.30 -6.95 -9.72
N GLU A 143 -5.33 -7.18 -8.85
CA GLU A 143 -4.43 -6.15 -8.37
C GLU A 143 -2.99 -6.55 -8.68
N ALA A 144 -2.16 -5.55 -8.93
CA ALA A 144 -0.74 -5.71 -9.06
C ALA A 144 -0.09 -4.53 -8.35
N GLY A 145 0.86 -4.80 -7.46
CA GLY A 145 1.56 -3.72 -6.79
C GLY A 145 2.85 -4.20 -6.15
N ASN A 146 3.74 -3.27 -5.88
CA ASN A 146 4.98 -3.54 -5.20
C ASN A 146 5.47 -2.30 -4.45
N ALA A 147 6.44 -2.50 -3.55
CA ALA A 147 7.08 -1.45 -2.80
C ALA A 147 8.60 -1.62 -2.80
N TRP A 148 9.32 -0.50 -2.80
CA TRP A 148 10.78 -0.49 -2.86
C TRP A 148 11.38 0.45 -1.82
N TYR A 149 12.45 -0.02 -1.16
CA TYR A 149 13.26 0.81 -0.26
C TYR A 149 14.10 1.86 -1.01
N ASP A 150 14.60 1.52 -2.20
CA ASP A 150 15.38 2.45 -3.02
C ASP A 150 14.54 2.94 -4.19
N THR A 151 14.28 4.25 -4.24
CA THR A 151 13.58 4.91 -5.35
C THR A 151 14.28 4.69 -6.70
N LYS A 152 15.61 4.47 -6.70
CA LYS A 152 16.39 4.16 -7.90
C LYS A 152 16.18 2.75 -8.46
N LYS A 153 15.69 1.82 -7.63
CA LYS A 153 15.38 0.43 -8.02
C LYS A 153 13.89 0.26 -8.34
N PHE A 154 13.14 1.37 -8.35
CA PHE A 154 11.74 1.37 -8.72
C PHE A 154 11.59 0.82 -10.14
N ASN A 155 10.91 -0.31 -10.26
CA ASN A 155 10.62 -0.93 -11.54
C ASN A 155 9.13 -1.23 -11.60
N PRO A 156 8.33 -0.42 -12.32
CA PRO A 156 6.89 -0.60 -12.34
C PRO A 156 6.48 -1.92 -12.99
N PHE A 157 7.35 -2.65 -13.71
CA PHE A 157 6.97 -3.93 -14.31
C PHE A 157 7.16 -5.13 -13.37
N SER A 158 7.86 -4.95 -12.25
CA SER A 158 8.14 -6.03 -11.29
C SER A 158 7.10 -6.04 -10.16
N MET A 159 5.84 -6.27 -10.50
CA MET A 159 4.73 -6.21 -9.55
C MET A 159 4.36 -7.58 -8.96
N LYS A 160 3.83 -7.57 -7.73
CA LYS A 160 3.19 -8.74 -7.10
C LYS A 160 1.71 -8.71 -7.45
N ARG A 161 1.20 -9.80 -8.03
CA ARG A 161 -0.14 -9.89 -8.59
C ARG A 161 -1.06 -10.68 -7.68
N SER A 162 -2.30 -10.25 -7.58
CA SER A 162 -3.36 -10.96 -6.90
C SER A 162 -4.64 -10.85 -7.70
N ALA A 163 -5.53 -11.81 -7.50
CA ALA A 163 -6.87 -11.78 -8.06
C ALA A 163 -7.87 -12.22 -7.01
N GLY A 164 -9.08 -11.70 -7.07
CA GLY A 164 -10.08 -11.99 -6.08
C GLY A 164 -11.49 -11.73 -6.55
N VAL A 165 -12.42 -12.12 -5.69
CA VAL A 165 -13.83 -11.82 -5.84
C VAL A 165 -14.34 -11.27 -4.52
N GLY A 166 -15.29 -10.35 -4.60
CA GLY A 166 -15.81 -9.65 -3.46
C GLY A 166 -17.26 -9.31 -3.61
N VAL A 167 -17.90 -9.06 -2.48
CA VAL A 167 -19.25 -8.53 -2.42
C VAL A 167 -19.21 -7.26 -1.58
N ARG A 168 -19.94 -6.25 -2.04
CA ARG A 168 -20.06 -4.96 -1.39
C ARG A 168 -21.52 -4.63 -1.19
N ILE A 169 -21.81 -4.20 0.04
CA ILE A 169 -23.13 -3.79 0.48
C ILE A 169 -22.98 -2.36 0.97
N PHE A 170 -23.68 -1.44 0.32
CA PHE A 170 -23.77 -0.06 0.73
C PHE A 170 -25.12 0.17 1.41
N LEU A 171 -25.07 0.48 2.70
CA LEU A 171 -26.24 0.78 3.52
C LEU A 171 -26.21 2.28 3.91
N PRO A 172 -27.27 3.05 3.65
CA PRO A 172 -27.29 4.50 3.88
C PRO A 172 -26.96 4.93 5.33
N MET A 173 -27.27 4.10 6.32
CA MET A 173 -27.05 4.41 7.74
C MET A 173 -25.79 3.76 8.34
N VAL A 174 -25.28 2.67 7.74
CA VAL A 174 -24.17 1.87 8.30
C VAL A 174 -22.86 2.11 7.54
N GLY A 175 -22.94 2.57 6.29
CA GLY A 175 -21.79 2.79 5.42
C GLY A 175 -21.52 1.59 4.51
N LEU A 176 -20.32 1.57 3.91
CA LEU A 176 -19.88 0.50 3.02
C LEU A 176 -19.38 -0.69 3.85
N MET A 177 -19.98 -1.85 3.61
CA MET A 177 -19.52 -3.13 4.12
C MET A 177 -19.06 -4.00 2.96
N GLY A 178 -17.99 -4.75 3.17
CA GLY A 178 -17.40 -5.57 2.13
C GLY A 178 -16.75 -6.83 2.65
N ILE A 179 -16.86 -7.90 1.86
CA ILE A 179 -16.09 -9.12 2.04
C ILE A 179 -15.37 -9.36 0.71
N ASP A 180 -14.05 -9.46 0.77
CA ASP A 180 -13.21 -9.81 -0.37
C ASP A 180 -12.45 -11.10 -0.07
N TRP A 181 -12.55 -12.04 -1.00
CA TRP A 181 -11.62 -13.15 -1.06
C TRP A 181 -10.59 -12.85 -2.15
N ALA A 182 -9.32 -12.95 -1.82
CA ALA A 182 -8.24 -12.66 -2.74
C ALA A 182 -7.15 -13.73 -2.65
N TYR A 183 -6.55 -14.03 -3.79
CA TYR A 183 -5.45 -14.96 -3.92
C TYR A 183 -4.21 -14.23 -4.43
N GLY A 184 -3.14 -14.22 -3.63
CA GLY A 184 -1.82 -13.71 -4.02
C GLY A 184 -0.99 -14.77 -4.72
N PHE A 185 -0.63 -14.53 -5.99
CA PHE A 185 0.09 -15.51 -6.81
C PHE A 185 1.59 -15.52 -6.56
N ASP A 186 2.16 -14.37 -6.22
CA ASP A 186 3.60 -14.18 -6.11
C ASP A 186 4.08 -14.43 -4.67
N ASN A 187 5.37 -14.76 -4.55
CA ASN A 187 6.00 -14.95 -3.25
C ASN A 187 6.28 -13.60 -2.58
N VAL A 188 5.83 -13.45 -1.34
CA VAL A 188 6.06 -12.30 -0.47
C VAL A 188 6.48 -12.77 0.92
N TRP A 189 6.95 -11.83 1.74
CA TRP A 189 7.32 -12.16 3.11
C TRP A 189 6.09 -12.36 3.99
N ASN A 190 5.89 -13.57 4.53
CA ASN A 190 4.79 -13.91 5.43
C ASN A 190 5.30 -13.99 6.89
N GLY A 191 5.96 -12.93 7.38
CA GLY A 191 6.47 -12.85 8.76
C GLY A 191 7.69 -13.72 9.12
N SER A 192 7.86 -14.89 8.48
CA SER A 192 8.88 -15.88 8.81
C SER A 192 9.63 -16.44 7.59
N SER A 193 9.03 -16.41 6.41
CA SER A 193 9.64 -16.92 5.17
C SER A 193 8.96 -16.34 3.93
N TYR A 194 9.66 -16.34 2.79
CA TYR A 194 9.05 -16.01 1.51
C TYR A 194 8.17 -17.15 1.02
N LYS A 195 6.86 -16.91 0.99
CA LYS A 195 5.83 -17.87 0.54
C LYS A 195 4.84 -17.17 -0.37
N LYS A 196 4.11 -17.95 -1.17
CA LYS A 196 3.00 -17.40 -1.98
C LYS A 196 1.99 -16.73 -1.05
N GLY A 197 1.50 -15.55 -1.44
CA GLY A 197 0.48 -14.82 -0.67
C GLY A 197 -0.73 -15.67 -0.31
N GLY A 198 -1.11 -16.58 -1.22
CA GLY A 198 -2.13 -17.59 -0.97
C GLY A 198 -3.52 -16.99 -0.86
N SER A 199 -4.46 -17.76 -0.30
CA SER A 199 -5.85 -17.34 -0.10
C SER A 199 -5.97 -16.48 1.15
N GLN A 200 -6.47 -15.25 0.98
CA GLN A 200 -6.67 -14.28 2.05
C GLN A 200 -8.11 -13.76 2.01
N PHE A 201 -8.74 -13.67 3.18
CA PHE A 201 -10.07 -13.08 3.35
C PHE A 201 -9.93 -11.71 4.01
N HIS A 202 -10.52 -10.70 3.39
CA HIS A 202 -10.46 -9.31 3.82
C HIS A 202 -11.87 -8.80 4.12
N PHE A 203 -12.04 -8.18 5.28
CA PHE A 203 -13.31 -7.59 5.72
C PHE A 203 -13.16 -6.08 5.75
N ILE A 204 -14.14 -5.38 5.18
CA ILE A 204 -14.08 -3.94 4.97
C ILE A 204 -15.31 -3.30 5.61
N LEU A 205 -15.07 -2.29 6.43
CA LEU A 205 -16.09 -1.60 7.21
C LEU A 205 -15.83 -0.09 7.18
N GLY A 206 -16.77 0.68 6.66
CA GLY A 206 -16.82 2.14 6.86
C GLY A 206 -15.94 2.99 5.92
N GLN A 207 -15.02 2.42 5.14
CA GLN A 207 -14.22 3.18 4.16
C GLN A 207 -14.23 2.50 2.79
N GLU A 208 -14.54 3.27 1.74
CA GLU A 208 -14.38 2.83 0.35
C GLU A 208 -12.93 3.03 -0.09
N PHE A 209 -12.34 2.03 -0.74
CA PHE A 209 -11.03 2.15 -1.36
C PHE A 209 -11.02 3.21 -2.45
#